data_AF-A0A2M8ALI4-F1
#
_entry.id   AF-A0A2M8ALI4-F1
#
_cell.length_a   1.000
_cell.length_b   1.000
_cell.length_c   1.000
_cell.angle_alpha   90.00
_cell.angle_beta   90.00
_cell.angle_gamma   90.00
#
_symmetry.space_group_name_H-M   'P 1'
#
loop_
_entity.id
_entity.type
_entity.pdbx_description
1 polymer ?
#
loop_
_entity_poly.entity_id
_entity_poly.type
_entity_poly.pdbx_seq_one_letter_code
_entity_poly.pdbx_strand_id
1 'polypeptide(L)'
;PLFRVRNKKETIYCYSEQERKDAIEKLTPKPEITRFKGLGEISPDEFKNFIGESIRLDPVMLDKDLSIEELLEFYMGKNTPDRQKFIINNLKVELDIVEET
;
A
#
# COMPACT_ATOMS: atom_id res chain seq x y z
N PRO A 1 0.02 7.25 3.27
CA PRO A 1 0.11 7.40 1.80
C PRO A 1 1.30 6.60 1.27
N LEU A 2 1.23 6.10 0.03
CA LEU A 2 2.33 5.38 -0.64
C LEU A 2 3.23 6.32 -1.45
N PHE A 3 2.65 7.37 -2.04
CA PHE A 3 3.36 8.36 -2.83
C PHE A 3 2.98 9.78 -2.43
N ARG A 4 3.89 10.71 -2.69
CA ARG A 4 3.64 12.15 -2.72
C ARG A 4 4.05 12.67 -4.09
N VAL A 5 3.13 13.34 -4.78
CA VAL A 5 3.39 14.00 -6.06
C VAL A 5 3.16 15.49 -5.85
N ARG A 6 4.17 16.32 -6.12
CA ARG A 6 4.09 17.76 -5.85
C ARG A 6 4.72 18.61 -6.95
N ASN A 7 4.23 19.84 -7.08
CA ASN A 7 4.91 20.89 -7.81
C ASN A 7 5.05 22.14 -6.92
N LYS A 8 5.34 23.30 -7.52
CA LYS A 8 5.51 24.56 -6.77
C LYS A 8 4.20 25.10 -6.16
N LYS A 9 3.04 24.60 -6.58
CA LYS A 9 1.71 25.11 -6.22
C LYS A 9 0.88 24.12 -5.40
N GLU A 10 0.93 22.84 -5.74
CA GLU A 10 0.05 21.80 -5.18
C GLU A 10 0.88 20.57 -4.76
N THR A 11 0.42 19.88 -3.71
CA THR A 11 0.97 18.61 -3.22
C THR A 11 -0.18 17.62 -3.06
N ILE A 12 -0.03 16.43 -3.66
CA ILE A 12 -1.04 15.38 -3.69
C ILE A 12 -0.45 14.11 -3.07
N TYR A 13 -1.18 13.50 -2.14
CA TYR A 13 -0.82 12.23 -1.51
C TYR A 13 -1.62 11.09 -2.11
N CYS A 14 -0.94 10.05 -2.58
CA CYS A 14 -1.54 8.93 -3.29
C CYS A 14 -1.38 7.64 -2.48
N TYR A 15 -2.39 6.77 -2.50
CA TYR A 15 -2.48 5.50 -1.79
C TYR A 15 -2.54 4.30 -2.74
N SER A 16 -2.56 4.54 -4.05
CA SER A 16 -2.46 3.51 -5.08
C SER A 16 -1.55 3.96 -6.24
N GLU A 17 -1.14 3.00 -7.05
CA GLU A 17 -0.41 3.26 -8.30
C GLU A 17 -1.24 4.08 -9.30
N GLN A 18 -2.57 3.86 -9.34
CA GLN A 18 -3.45 4.63 -10.22
C GLN A 18 -3.54 6.09 -9.78
N GLU A 19 -3.77 6.35 -8.48
CA GLU A 19 -3.80 7.72 -7.94
C GLU A 19 -2.48 8.45 -8.22
N ARG A 20 -1.35 7.73 -8.20
CA ARG A 20 -0.03 8.28 -8.57
C ARG A 20 0.01 8.72 -10.03
N LYS A 21 -0.42 7.86 -10.97
CA LYS A 21 -0.43 8.17 -12.41
C LYS A 21 -1.29 9.41 -12.68
N ASP A 22 -2.51 9.44 -12.14
CA ASP A 22 -3.44 10.56 -12.30
C ASP A 22 -2.86 11.88 -11.74
N ALA A 23 -2.17 11.81 -10.58
CA ALA A 23 -1.53 12.98 -9.99
C ALA A 23 -0.33 13.49 -10.81
N ILE A 24 0.42 12.61 -11.46
CA ILE A 24 1.53 12.99 -12.35
C ILE A 24 1.01 13.74 -13.57
N GLU A 25 -0.07 13.23 -14.20
CA GLU A 25 -0.71 13.88 -15.35
C GLU A 25 -1.28 15.26 -14.97
N LYS A 26 -1.91 15.36 -13.79
CA LYS A 26 -2.47 16.63 -13.29
C LYS A 26 -1.39 17.68 -13.02
N LEU A 27 -0.22 17.28 -12.51
CA LEU A 27 0.82 18.20 -12.04
C LEU A 27 1.96 18.41 -13.07
N THR A 28 1.68 18.17 -14.35
CA THR A 28 2.57 18.41 -15.50
C THR A 28 3.15 19.84 -15.51
N PRO A 29 4.34 20.07 -16.12
CA PRO A 29 5.10 19.13 -16.96
C PRO A 29 6.07 18.21 -16.20
N LYS A 30 6.53 18.58 -14.99
CA LYS A 30 7.53 17.79 -14.25
C LYS A 30 7.32 17.90 -12.73
N PRO A 31 6.37 17.13 -12.16
CA PRO A 31 6.20 17.07 -10.71
C PRO A 31 7.35 16.28 -10.05
N GLU A 32 7.62 16.60 -8.79
CA GLU A 32 8.49 15.82 -7.91
C GLU A 32 7.67 14.67 -7.31
N ILE A 33 8.19 13.45 -7.39
CA ILE A 33 7.52 12.23 -6.92
C ILE A 33 8.39 11.61 -5.81
N THR A 34 7.79 11.39 -4.64
CA THR A 34 8.39 10.65 -3.53
C THR A 34 7.58 9.38 -3.29
N ARG A 35 8.24 8.22 -3.17
CA ARG A 35 7.61 6.96 -2.73
C ARG A 35 8.03 6.68 -1.30
N PHE A 36 7.07 6.61 -0.38
CA PHE A 36 7.34 6.26 1.02
C PHE A 36 7.47 4.75 1.14
N LYS A 37 8.52 4.26 1.80
CA LYS A 37 8.69 2.84 2.17
C LYS A 37 8.25 2.58 3.61
N GLY A 38 8.29 3.60 4.46
CA GLY A 38 7.76 3.54 5.81
C GLY A 38 7.25 4.90 6.30
N LEU A 39 6.57 4.88 7.46
CA LEU A 39 6.01 6.09 8.07
C LEU A 39 7.09 7.07 8.55
N GLY A 40 8.28 6.58 8.90
CA GLY A 40 9.40 7.41 9.38
C GLY A 40 10.02 8.32 8.32
N GLU A 41 9.68 8.15 7.04
CA GLU A 41 10.09 9.05 5.96
C GLU A 41 9.20 10.31 5.86
N ILE A 42 8.12 10.35 6.64
CA ILE A 42 7.19 11.48 6.70
C ILE A 42 7.53 12.30 7.94
N SER A 43 7.70 13.61 7.76
CA SER A 43 7.96 14.49 8.90
C SER A 43 6.74 14.54 9.85
N PRO A 44 6.93 14.72 11.18
CA PRO A 44 5.81 14.77 12.12
C PRO A 44 4.76 15.83 11.79
N ASP A 45 5.19 17.01 11.31
CA ASP A 45 4.31 18.11 10.91
C ASP A 45 3.48 17.81 9.67
N GLU A 46 3.99 16.96 8.78
CA GLU A 46 3.26 16.48 7.61
C GLU A 46 2.32 15.34 8.01
N PHE A 47 2.81 14.42 8.85
CA PHE A 47 2.07 13.23 9.25
C PHE A 47 0.81 13.55 10.05
N LYS A 48 0.84 14.57 10.92
CA LYS A 48 -0.33 15.00 11.71
C LYS A 48 -1.54 15.32 10.83
N ASN A 49 -1.33 15.79 9.60
CA ASN A 49 -2.43 16.15 8.69
C ASN A 49 -3.18 14.93 8.15
N PHE A 50 -2.62 13.72 8.28
CA PHE A 50 -3.30 12.48 7.91
C PHE A 50 -4.15 11.90 9.04
N ILE A 51 -4.03 12.45 10.25
CA ILE A 51 -4.78 12.02 11.43
C ILE A 51 -5.86 13.07 11.69
N GLY A 52 -7.09 12.75 11.30
CA GLY A 52 -8.24 13.65 11.43
C GLY A 52 -9.49 13.01 10.85
N GLU A 53 -10.51 13.80 10.56
CA GLU A 53 -11.80 13.30 10.05
C GLU A 53 -11.68 12.62 8.68
N SER A 54 -10.69 13.02 7.87
CA SER A 54 -10.42 12.44 6.54
C SER A 54 -9.41 11.28 6.56
N ILE A 55 -9.11 10.71 7.73
CA ILE A 55 -8.21 9.57 7.83
C ILE A 55 -8.80 8.37 7.08
N ARG A 56 -7.96 7.68 6.30
CA ARG A 56 -8.36 6.43 5.64
C ARG A 56 -8.22 5.28 6.64
N LEU A 57 -9.35 4.68 7.02
CA LEU A 57 -9.42 3.52 7.91
C LEU A 57 -10.03 2.34 7.17
N ASP A 58 -9.36 1.19 7.23
CA ASP A 58 -9.92 -0.08 6.77
C ASP A 58 -10.41 -0.88 7.99
N PRO A 59 -11.74 -0.97 8.21
CA PRO A 59 -12.28 -1.70 9.34
C PRO A 59 -12.03 -3.20 9.16
N VAL A 60 -11.52 -3.84 10.21
CA VAL A 60 -11.33 -5.30 10.22
C VAL A 60 -12.66 -5.96 10.53
N MET A 61 -13.23 -6.63 9.54
CA MET A 61 -14.45 -7.43 9.67
C MET A 61 -14.08 -8.90 9.79
N LEU A 62 -14.61 -9.57 10.81
CA LEU A 62 -14.41 -11.01 10.99
C LEU A 62 -15.51 -11.76 10.24
N ASP A 63 -15.10 -12.59 9.30
CA ASP A 63 -16.02 -13.50 8.61
C ASP A 63 -16.49 -14.59 9.60
N LYS A 64 -17.77 -14.93 9.56
CA LYS A 64 -18.36 -15.93 10.47
C LYS A 64 -18.05 -17.36 10.04
N ASP A 65 -17.70 -17.55 8.77
CA ASP A 65 -17.52 -18.86 8.16
C ASP A 65 -16.11 -19.44 8.38
N LEU A 66 -15.16 -18.64 8.86
CA LEU A 66 -13.80 -19.05 9.20
C LEU A 66 -13.53 -18.88 10.69
N SER A 67 -13.10 -19.96 11.35
CA SER A 67 -12.61 -19.87 12.74
C SER A 67 -11.34 -19.02 12.78
N ILE A 68 -11.30 -18.06 13.71
CA ILE A 68 -10.12 -17.23 13.97
C ILE A 68 -8.96 -18.10 14.43
N GLU A 69 -9.26 -19.13 15.22
CA GLU A 69 -8.28 -20.10 15.72
C GLU A 69 -7.60 -20.85 14.57
N GLU A 70 -8.38 -21.37 13.61
CA GLU A 70 -7.85 -22.06 12.42
C GLU A 70 -7.00 -21.13 11.54
N LEU A 71 -7.44 -19.88 11.36
CA LEU A 71 -6.71 -18.87 10.59
C LEU A 71 -5.35 -18.53 11.24
N LEU A 72 -5.34 -18.31 12.55
CA LEU A 72 -4.13 -18.03 13.31
C LEU A 72 -3.20 -19.24 13.36
N GLU A 73 -3.72 -20.45 13.55
CA GLU A 73 -2.93 -21.67 13.52
C GLU A 73 -2.28 -21.85 12.14
N PHE A 74 -3.02 -21.60 11.06
CA PHE A 74 -2.46 -21.73 9.72
C PHE A 74 -1.33 -20.74 9.43
N TYR A 75 -1.55 -19.43 9.70
CA TYR A 75 -0.58 -18.39 9.37
C TYR A 75 0.56 -18.24 10.39
N MET A 76 0.33 -18.52 11.67
CA MET A 76 1.28 -18.28 12.76
C MET A 76 1.71 -19.56 13.50
N GLY A 77 1.11 -20.71 13.20
CA GLY A 77 1.43 -21.99 13.84
C GLY A 77 2.67 -22.69 13.30
N LYS A 78 2.90 -23.91 13.81
CA LYS A 78 4.08 -24.75 13.55
C LYS A 78 4.03 -25.54 12.23
N ASN A 79 2.96 -25.39 11.45
CA ASN A 79 2.67 -26.06 10.18
C ASN A 79 3.48 -25.53 8.98
N THR A 80 4.79 -25.32 9.15
CA THR A 80 5.69 -24.70 8.15
C THR A 80 5.62 -25.34 6.75
N PRO A 81 5.61 -26.68 6.58
CA PRO A 81 5.61 -27.30 5.24
C PRO A 81 4.33 -27.00 4.44
N ASP A 82 3.17 -27.00 5.10
CA ASP A 82 1.88 -26.76 4.44
C ASP A 82 1.70 -25.28 4.11
N ARG A 83 2.08 -24.40 5.04
CA ARG A 83 2.12 -22.95 4.78
C ARG A 83 3.07 -22.61 3.62
N GLN A 84 4.22 -23.26 3.53
CA GLN A 84 5.16 -23.06 2.42
C GLN A 84 4.53 -23.47 1.07
N LYS A 85 3.94 -24.67 0.99
CA LYS A 85 3.24 -25.13 -0.24
C LYS A 85 2.13 -24.17 -0.65
N PHE A 86 1.34 -23.72 0.33
CA PHE A 86 0.28 -22.74 0.09
C PHE A 86 0.82 -21.43 -0.49
N ILE A 87 1.88 -20.86 0.11
CA ILE A 87 2.49 -19.62 -0.38
C ILE A 87 3.00 -19.80 -1.81
N ILE A 88 3.72 -20.89 -2.10
CA ILE A 88 4.26 -21.16 -3.44
C ILE A 88 3.14 -21.25 -4.47
N ASN A 89 2.07 -21.97 -4.16
CA ASN A 89 0.95 -22.16 -5.08
C ASN A 89 0.17 -20.86 -5.36
N ASN A 90 0.17 -19.91 -4.42
CA ASN A 90 -0.54 -18.64 -4.53
C ASN A 90 0.37 -17.44 -4.87
N LEU A 91 1.68 -17.66 -4.99
CA LEU A 91 2.64 -16.63 -5.31
C LEU A 91 2.37 -16.14 -6.74
N LYS A 92 1.72 -14.98 -6.84
CA LYS A 92 1.56 -14.30 -8.13
C LYS A 92 2.91 -13.71 -8.52
N VAL A 93 3.49 -14.23 -9.60
CA VAL A 93 4.65 -13.61 -10.23
C VAL A 93 4.11 -12.45 -11.06
N GLU A 94 4.27 -11.23 -10.56
CA GLU A 94 4.16 -10.05 -11.42
C GLU A 94 5.35 -10.12 -12.40
N LEU A 95 5.06 -10.45 -13.67
CA LEU A 95 6.05 -10.29 -14.72
C LEU A 95 6.30 -8.78 -14.85
N ASP A 96 7.55 -8.36 -14.68
CA ASP A 96 7.95 -7.00 -14.98
C ASP A 96 7.54 -6.71 -16.43
N ILE A 97 6.48 -5.92 -16.61
CA ILE A 97 6.11 -5.41 -17.91
C ILE A 97 7.23 -4.41 -18.22
N VAL A 98 8.18 -4.83 -19.06
CA VAL A 98 9.16 -3.92 -19.64
C VAL A 98 8.34 -2.90 -20.40
N GLU A 99 8.16 -1.70 -19.83
CA GLU A 99 7.58 -0.58 -20.56
C GLU A 99 8.51 -0.34 -21.76
N GLU A 100 8.02 -0.65 -22.97
CA GLU A 100 8.71 -0.31 -24.21
C GLU A 100 8.93 1.22 -24.21
N THR A 101 10.20 1.59 -24.32
CA THR A 101 10.78 2.94 -24.37
C THR A 101 10.03 3.93 -25.24
#